data_AF-A0A9N9BY05-F1
#
_entry.id   AF-A0A9N9BY05-F1
#
_cell.length_a   1.000
_cell.length_b   1.000
_cell.length_c   1.000
_cell.angle_alpha   90.00
_cell.angle_beta   90.00
_cell.angle_gamma   90.00
#
_symmetry.space_group_name_H-M   'P 1'
#
loop_
_entity.id
_entity.type
_entity.pdbx_description
1 polymer ?
#
loop_
_entity_poly.entity_id
_entity_poly.type
_entity_poly.pdbx_seq_one_letter_code
_entity_poly.pdbx_strand_id
1 'polypeptide(L)'
;MIIINTSIATEVADRVEIKIESVASASYFQCRKWEHALKDAEQVIKIRPDWPKGYFRKGETLIKLGRISEALDNYYIVQQKNPKISQIPLRIAKALVLKENEYMGLTIHTLVPGQDICISRKKSIKINPIQNKIFEFAVEMKNLIYVIVDNQSKKCVVIDAFIKNKQLELVGAIVTHYHFDHVGGIPPPPYDNLSIKISGLFNLLKRCPKVKAYIHPNDIPFVLKGNPGMIESMPIDTSDYYLNNYCLNNNDNVINYNIINYNINNDYSDKSDNSDDEDNNINININNSSSHLLNLLSLPHLSSHLPSHLSSHLQSHLQSSFLHMPGHTQGSQSILINESRLFTGDTLMCGCVGRLDLPGGNLKEMKITLKDRLGDLNDNIVIYPGHNYGGDWTTIGIEREKGIIGNIKRR
;
A
#
# COMPACT_ATOMS: atom_id res chain seq x y z
N MET A 1 54.86 35.48 -1.67
CA MET A 1 53.62 35.66 -0.87
C MET A 1 52.45 35.34 -1.82
N ILE A 2 51.93 34.11 -1.77
CA ILE A 2 50.82 33.70 -2.64
C ILE A 2 49.57 34.37 -2.10
N ILE A 3 49.08 35.40 -2.77
CA ILE A 3 47.79 36.01 -2.48
C ILE A 3 46.75 35.01 -2.98
N ILE A 4 46.30 34.11 -2.10
CA ILE A 4 45.11 33.33 -2.36
C ILE A 4 43.96 34.34 -2.43
N ASN A 5 43.40 34.48 -3.63
CA ASN A 5 42.27 35.37 -3.88
C ASN A 5 41.15 35.00 -2.90
N THR A 6 40.84 35.90 -1.96
CA THR A 6 39.91 35.65 -0.84
C THR A 6 38.56 35.16 -1.34
N SER A 7 38.12 35.63 -2.50
CA SER A 7 36.90 35.16 -3.19
C SER A 7 36.91 33.66 -3.51
N ILE A 8 38.05 33.12 -3.96
CA ILE A 8 38.17 31.69 -4.28
C ILE A 8 38.18 30.86 -2.99
N ALA A 9 38.84 31.36 -1.95
CA ALA A 9 38.85 30.70 -0.64
C ALA A 9 37.45 30.63 -0.02
N THR A 10 36.67 31.71 -0.12
CA THR A 10 35.26 31.74 0.32
C THR A 10 34.39 30.77 -0.50
N GLU A 11 34.52 30.76 -1.83
CA GLU A 11 33.74 29.85 -2.68
C GLU A 11 34.05 28.37 -2.38
N VAL A 12 35.31 28.03 -2.13
CA VAL A 12 35.71 26.67 -1.75
C VAL A 12 35.17 26.30 -0.37
N ALA A 13 35.23 27.20 0.61
CA ALA A 13 34.67 27.00 1.93
C ALA A 13 33.15 26.76 1.87
N ASP A 14 32.42 27.60 1.13
CA ASP A 14 30.98 27.46 0.92
C ASP A 14 30.64 26.11 0.29
N ARG A 15 31.38 25.69 -0.75
CA ARG A 15 31.18 24.38 -1.40
C ARG A 15 31.39 23.20 -0.46
N VAL A 16 32.34 23.30 0.47
CA VAL A 16 32.59 22.26 1.48
C VAL A 16 31.47 22.26 2.52
N GLU A 17 31.10 23.43 3.04
CA GLU A 17 30.04 23.60 4.03
C GLU A 17 28.70 23.07 3.52
N ILE A 18 28.31 23.42 2.29
CA ILE A 18 27.08 22.94 1.63
C ILE A 18 27.04 21.41 1.59
N LYS A 19 28.16 20.75 1.25
CA LYS A 19 28.21 19.29 1.18
C LYS A 19 28.03 18.67 2.56
N ILE A 20 28.67 19.24 3.58
CA ILE A 20 28.56 18.77 4.97
C ILE A 20 27.12 18.91 5.44
N GLU A 21 26.52 20.08 5.33
CA GLU A 21 25.13 20.36 5.73
C GLU A 21 24.12 19.46 4.98
N SER A 22 24.33 19.27 3.67
CA SER A 22 23.48 18.38 2.88
C SER A 22 23.59 16.92 3.33
N VAL A 23 24.78 16.46 3.72
CA VAL A 23 24.99 15.11 4.24
C VAL A 23 24.45 14.97 5.67
N ALA A 24 24.62 15.99 6.51
CA ALA A 24 24.07 16.05 7.86
C ALA A 24 22.54 15.97 7.82
N SER A 25 21.89 16.78 6.98
CA SER A 25 20.45 16.71 6.70
C SER A 25 20.01 15.29 6.30
N ALA A 26 20.75 14.65 5.37
CA ALA A 26 20.48 13.26 4.96
C ALA A 26 20.54 12.28 6.14
N SER A 27 21.56 12.45 6.99
CA SER A 27 21.85 11.55 8.10
C SER A 27 20.82 11.69 9.21
N TYR A 28 20.46 12.93 9.56
CA TYR A 28 19.39 13.19 10.52
C TYR A 28 18.04 12.67 10.02
N PHE A 29 17.76 12.81 8.72
CA PHE A 29 16.57 12.22 8.11
C PHE A 29 16.57 10.69 8.28
N GLN A 30 17.65 9.99 7.93
CA GLN A 30 17.73 8.54 8.14
C GLN A 30 17.58 8.15 9.63
N CYS A 31 18.05 8.98 10.54
CA CYS A 31 17.92 8.80 11.99
C CYS A 31 16.54 9.19 12.55
N ARG A 32 15.57 9.59 11.73
CA ARG A 32 14.24 10.09 12.14
C ARG A 32 14.26 11.33 13.03
N LYS A 33 15.31 12.14 12.92
CA LYS A 33 15.45 13.44 13.61
C LYS A 33 15.03 14.56 12.65
N TRP A 34 13.74 14.61 12.35
CA TRP A 34 13.19 15.40 11.25
C TRP A 34 13.41 16.91 11.44
N GLU A 35 13.29 17.42 12.66
CA GLU A 35 13.50 18.84 12.95
C GLU A 35 14.95 19.26 12.69
N HIS A 36 15.92 18.39 12.99
CA HIS A 36 17.33 18.63 12.71
C HIS A 36 17.60 18.55 11.21
N ALA A 37 17.04 17.54 10.53
CA ALA A 37 17.16 17.40 9.08
C ALA A 37 16.61 18.62 8.33
N LEU A 38 15.52 19.22 8.83
CA LEU A 38 14.90 20.42 8.27
C LEU A 38 15.82 21.62 8.43
N LYS A 39 16.35 21.84 9.65
CA LYS A 39 17.27 22.94 9.95
C LYS A 39 18.49 22.92 9.01
N ASP A 40 19.12 21.76 8.85
CA ASP A 40 20.29 21.62 7.97
C ASP A 40 19.91 21.81 6.49
N ALA A 41 18.73 21.35 6.06
CA ALA A 41 18.25 21.59 4.70
C ALA A 41 17.99 23.09 4.43
N GLU A 42 17.51 23.84 5.42
CA GLU A 42 17.35 25.29 5.34
C GLU A 42 18.68 26.02 5.28
N GLN A 43 19.68 25.56 6.04
CA GLN A 43 21.05 26.09 5.96
C GLN A 43 21.65 25.87 4.56
N VAL A 44 21.46 24.68 3.97
CA VAL A 44 21.87 24.41 2.58
C VAL A 44 21.26 25.43 1.60
N ILE A 45 19.95 25.71 1.74
CA ILE A 45 19.25 26.67 0.87
C ILE A 45 19.75 28.10 1.11
N LYS A 46 20.05 28.47 2.35
CA LYS A 46 20.57 29.79 2.71
C LYS A 46 21.95 30.05 2.09
N ILE A 47 22.84 29.08 2.14
CA ILE A 47 24.18 29.19 1.53
C ILE A 47 24.08 29.12 0.01
N ARG A 48 23.21 28.24 -0.53
CA ARG A 48 23.10 28.00 -1.97
C ARG A 48 21.64 27.94 -2.48
N PRO A 49 21.01 29.10 -2.72
CA PRO A 49 19.60 29.17 -3.14
C PRO A 49 19.33 28.64 -4.55
N ASP A 50 20.34 28.51 -5.41
CA ASP A 50 20.25 27.94 -6.76
C ASP A 50 20.23 26.41 -6.76
N TRP A 51 20.65 25.75 -5.67
CA TRP A 51 20.86 24.30 -5.68
C TRP A 51 19.56 23.51 -5.38
N PRO A 52 19.02 22.75 -6.35
CA PRO A 52 17.72 22.08 -6.18
C PRO A 52 17.71 21.03 -5.06
N LYS A 53 18.87 20.42 -4.76
CA LYS A 53 18.95 19.34 -3.74
C LYS A 53 18.59 19.83 -2.34
N GLY A 54 18.85 21.10 -2.00
CA GLY A 54 18.46 21.69 -0.71
C GLY A 54 16.94 21.66 -0.53
N TYR A 55 16.22 22.20 -1.51
CA TYR A 55 14.75 22.20 -1.54
C TYR A 55 14.17 20.79 -1.55
N PHE A 56 14.78 19.86 -2.29
CA PHE A 56 14.35 18.45 -2.28
C PHE A 56 14.42 17.84 -0.87
N ARG A 57 15.54 18.03 -0.17
CA ARG A 57 15.71 17.53 1.21
C ARG A 57 14.74 18.18 2.19
N LYS A 58 14.53 19.49 2.05
CA LYS A 58 13.52 20.23 2.81
C LYS A 58 12.13 19.65 2.56
N GLY A 59 11.75 19.43 1.30
CA GLY A 59 10.48 18.80 0.91
C GLY A 59 10.28 17.41 1.54
N GLU A 60 11.25 16.49 1.39
CA GLU A 60 11.17 15.14 1.98
C GLU A 60 10.98 15.21 3.52
N THR A 61 11.67 16.15 4.17
CA THR A 61 11.59 16.32 5.62
C THR A 61 10.25 16.93 6.07
N LEU A 62 9.74 17.91 5.33
CA LEU A 62 8.44 18.53 5.58
C LEU A 62 7.29 17.53 5.47
N ILE A 63 7.36 16.59 4.51
CA ILE A 63 6.42 15.46 4.44
C ILE A 63 6.42 14.65 5.75
N LYS A 64 7.61 14.33 6.30
CA LYS A 64 7.71 13.58 7.57
C LYS A 64 7.22 14.37 8.78
N LEU A 65 7.24 15.69 8.72
CA LEU A 65 6.70 16.59 9.75
C LEU A 65 5.20 16.88 9.57
N GLY A 66 4.55 16.35 8.52
CA GLY A 66 3.14 16.63 8.22
C GLY A 66 2.89 18.00 7.59
N ARG A 67 3.94 18.75 7.21
CA ARG A 67 3.85 20.08 6.60
C ARG A 67 3.74 19.96 5.07
N ILE A 68 2.65 19.34 4.61
CA ILE A 68 2.51 18.88 3.21
C ILE A 68 2.49 20.05 2.22
N SER A 69 1.77 21.13 2.52
CA SER A 69 1.68 22.29 1.62
C SER A 69 3.06 22.93 1.39
N GLU A 70 3.86 23.08 2.44
CA GLU A 70 5.22 23.61 2.30
C GLU A 70 6.15 22.64 1.55
N ALA A 71 5.93 21.33 1.70
CA ALA A 71 6.67 20.34 0.92
C ALA A 71 6.39 20.47 -0.58
N LEU A 72 5.12 20.68 -0.97
CA LEU A 72 4.71 20.93 -2.36
C LEU A 72 5.41 22.15 -2.94
N ASP A 73 5.44 23.28 -2.21
CA ASP A 73 6.13 24.50 -2.65
C ASP A 73 7.61 24.21 -2.95
N ASN A 74 8.26 23.44 -2.08
CA ASN A 74 9.66 23.04 -2.29
C ASN A 74 9.82 22.11 -3.51
N TYR A 75 8.94 21.15 -3.73
CA TYR A 75 9.02 20.29 -4.91
C TYR A 75 8.79 21.06 -6.21
N TYR A 76 7.88 22.03 -6.25
CA TYR A 76 7.69 22.91 -7.41
C TYR A 76 8.94 23.75 -7.68
N ILE A 77 9.61 24.27 -6.65
CA ILE A 77 10.90 24.96 -6.81
C ILE A 77 11.95 24.01 -7.42
N VAL A 78 12.03 22.75 -6.96
CA VAL A 78 12.95 21.76 -7.53
C VAL A 78 12.64 21.50 -9.00
N GLN A 79 11.35 21.32 -9.35
CA GLN A 79 10.92 21.09 -10.73
C GLN A 79 11.28 22.26 -11.65
N GLN A 80 11.07 23.50 -11.20
CA GLN A 80 11.43 24.70 -11.95
C GLN A 80 12.94 24.81 -12.16
N LYS A 81 13.74 24.55 -11.11
CA LYS A 81 15.21 24.68 -11.19
C LYS A 81 15.87 23.53 -11.95
N ASN A 82 15.29 22.33 -11.93
CA ASN A 82 15.79 21.18 -12.69
C ASN A 82 14.66 20.26 -13.17
N PRO A 83 14.07 20.57 -14.34
CA PRO A 83 12.96 19.79 -14.91
C PRO A 83 13.31 18.35 -15.26
N LYS A 84 14.60 18.01 -15.38
CA LYS A 84 15.08 16.68 -15.79
C LYS A 84 15.06 15.65 -14.66
N ILE A 85 14.76 16.04 -13.41
CA ILE A 85 14.71 15.10 -12.29
C ILE A 85 13.41 14.28 -12.37
N SER A 86 13.53 13.05 -12.90
CA SER A 86 12.41 12.13 -13.12
C SER A 86 11.60 11.78 -11.86
N GLN A 87 12.18 11.90 -10.68
CA GLN A 87 11.54 11.54 -9.41
C GLN A 87 10.57 12.62 -8.90
N ILE A 88 10.72 13.87 -9.33
CA ILE A 88 9.95 15.00 -8.77
C ILE A 88 8.46 14.95 -9.08
N PRO A 89 8.02 14.63 -10.31
CA PRO A 89 6.59 14.47 -10.58
C PRO A 89 5.92 13.45 -9.65
N LEU A 90 6.59 12.32 -9.38
CA LEU A 90 6.08 11.31 -8.45
C LEU A 90 6.02 11.82 -7.01
N ARG A 91 6.97 12.64 -6.57
CA ARG A 91 6.94 13.28 -5.23
C ARG A 91 5.81 14.29 -5.10
N ILE A 92 5.58 15.11 -6.13
CA ILE A 92 4.46 16.05 -6.18
C ILE A 92 3.14 15.28 -6.13
N ALA A 93 2.97 14.25 -6.97
CA ALA A 93 1.77 13.43 -6.99
C ALA A 93 1.50 12.78 -5.63
N LYS A 94 2.52 12.20 -4.99
CA LYS A 94 2.39 11.64 -3.63
C LYS A 94 1.97 12.70 -2.60
N ALA A 95 2.56 13.89 -2.66
CA ALA A 95 2.22 14.98 -1.74
C ALA A 95 0.78 15.50 -1.96
N LEU A 96 0.29 15.53 -3.20
CA LEU A 96 -1.10 15.85 -3.52
C LEU A 96 -2.06 14.79 -2.96
N VAL A 97 -1.75 13.50 -3.10
CA VAL A 97 -2.53 12.40 -2.48
C VAL A 97 -2.61 12.56 -0.96
N LEU A 98 -1.49 12.90 -0.31
CA LEU A 98 -1.46 13.14 1.14
C LEU A 98 -2.30 14.36 1.54
N LYS A 99 -2.28 15.43 0.74
CA LYS A 99 -3.09 16.63 0.96
C LYS A 99 -4.59 16.35 0.78
N GLU A 100 -4.94 15.54 -0.22
CA GLU A 100 -6.31 15.08 -0.42
C GLU A 100 -6.78 14.18 0.74
N ASN A 101 -5.91 13.33 1.28
CA ASN A 101 -6.22 12.57 2.50
C ASN A 101 -6.54 13.50 3.68
N GLU A 102 -5.72 14.53 3.90
CA GLU A 102 -5.95 15.53 4.95
C GLU A 102 -7.32 16.23 4.78
N TYR A 103 -7.66 16.61 3.55
CA TYR A 103 -8.97 17.20 3.22
C TYR A 103 -10.14 16.26 3.52
N MET A 104 -9.98 14.96 3.28
CA MET A 104 -10.97 13.93 3.61
C MET A 104 -11.04 13.61 5.11
N GLY A 105 -10.23 14.25 5.97
CA GLY A 105 -10.13 13.87 7.38
C GLY A 105 -9.48 12.50 7.59
N LEU A 106 -8.69 12.04 6.62
CA LEU A 106 -8.09 10.71 6.58
C LEU A 106 -6.58 10.82 6.83
N THR A 107 -6.03 9.98 7.71
CA THR A 107 -4.58 9.75 7.77
C THR A 107 -4.29 8.29 7.52
N ILE A 108 -3.37 8.02 6.59
CA ILE A 108 -2.89 6.66 6.29
C ILE A 108 -1.44 6.57 6.74
N HIS A 109 -1.18 5.76 7.76
CA HIS A 109 0.17 5.41 8.16
C HIS A 109 0.59 4.11 7.51
N THR A 110 1.65 4.14 6.72
CA THR A 110 2.31 2.95 6.20
C THR A 110 3.42 2.51 7.15
N LEU A 111 3.39 1.25 7.57
CA LEU A 111 4.37 0.63 8.44
C LEU A 111 5.07 -0.51 7.69
N VAL A 112 6.36 -0.68 7.94
CA VAL A 112 7.17 -1.73 7.31
C VAL A 112 7.62 -2.74 8.37
N PRO A 113 7.26 -4.04 8.27
CA PRO A 113 7.81 -5.10 9.11
C PRO A 113 9.33 -5.13 9.10
N GLY A 114 9.92 -5.45 10.25
CA GLY A 114 11.37 -5.42 10.41
C GLY A 114 11.97 -4.02 10.50
N GLN A 115 11.24 -2.95 10.16
CA GLN A 115 11.70 -1.57 10.34
C GLN A 115 10.91 -0.83 11.43
N ASP A 116 9.59 -0.82 11.31
CA ASP A 116 8.65 -0.16 12.21
C ASP A 116 8.04 -1.14 13.22
N ILE A 117 7.91 -2.40 12.81
CA ILE A 117 7.27 -3.47 13.57
C ILE A 117 8.32 -4.57 13.77
N CYS A 118 8.31 -5.21 14.94
CA CYS A 118 9.22 -6.28 15.37
C CYS A 118 10.63 -5.87 15.88
N ILE A 119 11.21 -4.72 15.51
CA ILE A 119 12.43 -4.22 16.19
C ILE A 119 12.06 -3.58 17.53
N SER A 120 12.16 -4.34 18.63
CA SER A 120 12.26 -3.72 19.95
C SER A 120 13.61 -3.01 20.08
N ARG A 121 13.67 -1.70 19.81
CA ARG A 121 14.85 -0.83 20.06
C ARG A 121 15.23 -0.68 21.54
N LYS A 122 14.74 -1.53 22.44
CA LYS A 122 15.32 -1.64 23.78
C LYS A 122 16.76 -2.12 23.60
N LYS A 123 17.72 -1.22 23.79
CA LYS A 123 19.19 -1.41 23.72
C LYS A 123 19.73 -2.63 24.50
N SER A 124 18.89 -3.34 25.25
CA SER A 124 19.22 -4.43 26.16
C SER A 124 18.79 -5.82 25.70
N ILE A 125 18.15 -6.00 24.54
CA ILE A 125 17.81 -7.34 24.02
C ILE A 125 18.90 -7.74 23.02
N LYS A 126 19.77 -8.68 23.40
CA LYS A 126 20.63 -9.40 22.45
C LYS A 126 19.70 -10.18 21.51
N ILE A 127 19.57 -9.72 20.27
CA ILE A 127 18.83 -10.44 19.23
C ILE A 127 19.59 -11.74 18.94
N ASN A 128 18.94 -12.90 19.06
CA ASN A 128 19.59 -14.17 18.79
C ASN A 128 19.72 -14.40 17.24
N PRO A 129 20.60 -15.31 16.78
CA PRO A 129 20.82 -15.54 15.35
C PRO A 129 19.56 -15.91 14.53
N ILE A 130 18.63 -16.66 15.12
CA ILE A 130 17.34 -17.02 14.50
C ILE A 130 16.45 -15.79 14.36
N GLN A 131 16.40 -14.93 15.39
CA GLN A 131 15.64 -13.68 15.33
C GLN A 131 16.21 -12.73 14.26
N ASN A 132 17.54 -12.65 14.12
CA ASN A 132 18.16 -11.90 13.03
C ASN A 132 17.72 -12.43 11.65
N LYS A 133 17.73 -13.75 11.44
CA LYS A 133 17.25 -14.34 10.17
C LYS A 133 15.79 -14.02 9.88
N ILE A 134 14.92 -14.04 10.90
CA ILE A 134 13.51 -13.64 10.73
C ILE A 134 13.41 -12.15 10.36
N PHE A 135 14.24 -11.29 10.94
CA PHE A 135 14.25 -9.86 10.60
C PHE A 135 14.77 -9.60 9.20
N GLU A 136 15.86 -10.25 8.79
CA GLU A 136 16.39 -10.18 7.43
C GLU A 136 15.33 -10.63 6.43
N PHE A 137 14.70 -11.78 6.69
CA PHE A 137 13.60 -12.28 5.87
C PHE A 137 12.43 -11.29 5.80
N ALA A 138 11.96 -10.74 6.93
CA ALA A 138 10.87 -9.76 6.93
C ALA A 138 11.21 -8.47 6.15
N VAL A 139 12.47 -8.02 6.17
CA VAL A 139 12.94 -6.88 5.37
C VAL A 139 12.95 -7.21 3.88
N GLU A 140 13.37 -8.42 3.51
CA GLU A 140 13.39 -8.89 2.13
C GLU A 140 11.98 -9.04 1.53
N MET A 141 10.98 -9.37 2.36
CA MET A 141 9.59 -9.50 1.89
C MET A 141 8.98 -8.15 1.50
N LYS A 142 9.49 -7.02 2.02
CA LYS A 142 9.03 -5.65 1.71
C LYS A 142 7.53 -5.42 1.95
N ASN A 143 6.95 -6.07 2.96
CA ASN A 143 5.54 -5.93 3.31
C ASN A 143 5.18 -4.49 3.72
N LEU A 144 3.94 -4.13 3.43
CA LEU A 144 3.35 -2.85 3.77
C LEU A 144 2.09 -3.09 4.59
N ILE A 145 2.05 -2.42 5.73
CA ILE A 145 0.95 -2.50 6.68
C ILE A 145 0.35 -1.11 6.79
N TYR A 146 -0.97 -1.02 6.86
CA TYR A 146 -1.64 0.27 6.88
C TYR A 146 -2.43 0.50 8.16
N VAL A 147 -2.37 1.74 8.64
CA VAL A 147 -3.29 2.26 9.66
C VAL A 147 -4.09 3.34 9.00
N ILE A 148 -5.39 3.12 8.93
CA ILE A 148 -6.32 4.12 8.43
C ILE A 148 -6.92 4.78 9.66
N VAL A 149 -6.68 6.08 9.80
CA VAL A 149 -7.12 6.87 10.94
C VAL A 149 -8.15 7.88 10.47
N ASP A 150 -9.29 7.89 11.14
CA ASP A 150 -10.22 9.00 11.12
C ASP A 150 -9.65 10.13 11.99
N ASN A 151 -9.32 11.25 11.36
CA ASN A 151 -8.71 12.39 12.05
C ASN A 151 -9.66 13.08 13.03
N GLN A 152 -10.97 12.98 12.83
CA GLN A 152 -11.98 13.59 13.68
C GLN A 152 -12.22 12.73 14.93
N SER A 153 -12.52 11.44 14.76
CA SER A 153 -12.84 10.56 15.89
C SER A 153 -11.61 9.96 16.57
N LYS A 154 -10.44 9.99 15.92
CA LYS A 154 -9.20 9.29 16.33
C LYS A 154 -9.34 7.77 16.39
N LYS A 155 -10.42 7.23 15.84
CA LYS A 155 -10.57 5.79 15.61
C LYS A 155 -9.71 5.37 14.43
N CYS A 156 -9.26 4.13 14.47
CA CYS A 156 -8.48 3.57 13.39
C CYS A 156 -8.81 2.11 13.10
N VAL A 157 -8.51 1.72 11.86
CA VAL A 157 -8.41 0.31 11.46
C VAL A 157 -7.00 0.01 11.01
N VAL A 158 -6.60 -1.24 11.21
CA VAL A 158 -5.33 -1.76 10.71
C VAL A 158 -5.59 -2.73 9.57
N ILE A 159 -4.76 -2.68 8.53
CA ILE A 159 -4.75 -3.64 7.43
C ILE A 159 -3.49 -4.48 7.57
N ASP A 160 -3.67 -5.81 7.59
CA ASP A 160 -2.61 -6.82 7.56
C ASP A 160 -1.58 -6.73 8.70
N ALA A 161 -1.96 -6.21 9.89
CA ALA A 161 -1.06 -6.28 11.05
C ALA A 161 -1.59 -5.94 12.43
N PHE A 162 -0.67 -6.05 13.40
CA PHE A 162 -0.77 -5.64 14.79
C PHE A 162 -0.13 -4.26 15.05
N ILE A 163 -0.85 -3.38 15.75
CA ILE A 163 -0.29 -2.14 16.31
C ILE A 163 -0.61 -2.00 17.79
N LYS A 164 0.36 -1.46 18.52
CA LYS A 164 0.16 -0.91 19.87
C LYS A 164 0.49 0.58 19.85
N ASN A 165 -0.48 1.41 19.46
CA ASN A 165 -0.41 2.86 19.66
C ASN A 165 -1.44 3.25 20.72
N LYS A 166 -1.00 3.90 21.80
CA LYS A 166 -1.87 4.27 22.92
C LYS A 166 -2.75 5.49 22.62
N GLN A 167 -2.48 6.21 21.54
CA GLN A 167 -3.19 7.45 21.18
C GLN A 167 -4.33 7.24 20.17
N LEU A 168 -4.45 6.04 19.59
CA LEU A 168 -5.48 5.72 18.60
C LEU A 168 -6.41 4.65 19.16
N GLU A 169 -7.70 4.80 18.91
CA GLU A 169 -8.69 3.79 19.27
C GLU A 169 -8.84 2.80 18.11
N LEU A 170 -8.27 1.60 18.25
CA LEU A 170 -8.42 0.55 17.26
C LEU A 170 -9.85 -0.02 17.30
N VAL A 171 -10.56 0.04 16.18
CA VAL A 171 -11.96 -0.43 16.07
C VAL A 171 -12.14 -1.64 15.16
N GLY A 172 -11.14 -1.94 14.33
CA GLY A 172 -11.20 -3.05 13.38
C GLY A 172 -9.83 -3.48 12.87
N ALA A 173 -9.72 -4.73 12.49
CA ALA A 173 -8.57 -5.29 11.77
C ALA A 173 -9.06 -5.88 10.46
N ILE A 174 -8.48 -5.48 9.34
CA ILE A 174 -8.82 -5.96 8.01
C ILE A 174 -7.70 -6.88 7.56
N VAL A 175 -8.09 -8.02 7.00
CA VAL A 175 -7.17 -9.00 6.43
C VAL A 175 -7.39 -9.02 4.93
N THR A 176 -6.38 -8.67 4.14
CA THR A 176 -6.49 -8.71 2.68
C THR A 176 -6.51 -10.15 2.18
N HIS A 177 -5.69 -11.03 2.77
CA HIS A 177 -5.66 -12.46 2.47
C HIS A 177 -4.93 -13.27 3.55
N TYR A 178 -4.98 -14.60 3.47
CA TYR A 178 -4.57 -15.49 4.56
C TYR A 178 -3.06 -15.68 4.78
N HIS A 179 -2.17 -15.19 3.89
CA HIS A 179 -0.75 -15.51 4.01
C HIS A 179 -0.13 -15.00 5.32
N PHE A 180 0.83 -15.77 5.82
CA PHE A 180 1.40 -15.65 7.17
C PHE A 180 2.04 -14.29 7.45
N ASP A 181 2.47 -13.58 6.41
CA ASP A 181 3.11 -12.29 6.47
C ASP A 181 2.13 -11.11 6.48
N HIS A 182 0.84 -11.40 6.28
CA HIS A 182 -0.30 -10.49 6.47
C HIS A 182 -1.08 -10.79 7.76
N VAL A 183 -1.23 -12.08 8.13
CA VAL A 183 -2.02 -12.48 9.31
C VAL A 183 -1.20 -12.97 10.50
N GLY A 184 0.11 -13.17 10.34
CA GLY A 184 0.95 -13.87 11.31
C GLY A 184 0.70 -15.39 11.32
N GLY A 185 1.24 -16.05 12.34
CA GLY A 185 1.06 -17.49 12.54
C GLY A 185 2.34 -18.28 12.29
N ILE A 186 2.18 -19.51 11.80
CA ILE A 186 3.29 -20.42 11.50
C ILE A 186 3.90 -20.00 10.14
N PRO A 187 5.21 -19.68 10.08
CA PRO A 187 5.86 -19.36 8.81
C PRO A 187 5.91 -20.58 7.89
N PRO A 188 6.05 -20.38 6.57
CA PRO A 188 6.11 -21.48 5.61
C PRO A 188 7.44 -22.26 5.72
N PRO A 189 7.53 -23.44 5.09
CA PRO A 189 8.78 -24.18 4.98
C PRO A 189 9.93 -23.31 4.44
N PRO A 190 11.16 -23.48 4.95
CA PRO A 190 11.59 -24.49 5.93
C PRO A 190 11.41 -24.06 7.41
N TYR A 191 10.78 -22.92 7.68
CA TYR A 191 10.71 -22.32 9.02
C TYR A 191 9.56 -22.87 9.87
N ASP A 192 8.59 -23.55 9.26
CA ASP A 192 7.46 -24.23 9.91
C ASP A 192 7.91 -25.23 10.99
N ASN A 193 9.06 -25.87 10.81
CA ASN A 193 9.65 -26.81 11.77
C ASN A 193 10.30 -26.14 13.00
N LEU A 194 10.49 -24.83 13.00
CA LEU A 194 11.32 -24.16 14.02
C LEU A 194 10.57 -23.73 15.30
N SER A 195 9.34 -24.19 15.53
CA SER A 195 8.50 -23.77 16.68
C SER A 195 8.34 -22.25 16.83
N ILE A 196 8.63 -21.50 15.77
CA ILE A 196 8.51 -20.04 15.71
C ILE A 196 7.08 -19.69 15.30
N LYS A 197 6.51 -18.69 15.97
CA LYS A 197 5.21 -18.10 15.60
C LYS A 197 5.40 -16.61 15.40
N ILE A 198 4.97 -16.12 14.25
CA ILE A 198 4.98 -14.70 13.92
C ILE A 198 3.74 -14.07 14.54
N SER A 199 3.95 -13.00 15.31
CA SER A 199 2.84 -12.24 15.88
C SER A 199 2.06 -11.57 14.76
N GLY A 200 0.74 -11.72 14.77
CA GLY A 200 -0.15 -11.05 13.83
C GLY A 200 -1.56 -10.95 14.38
N LEU A 201 -2.54 -11.37 13.60
CA LEU A 201 -3.97 -11.28 13.87
C LEU A 201 -4.38 -11.95 15.18
N PHE A 202 -3.92 -13.19 15.42
CA PHE A 202 -4.21 -13.91 16.67
C PHE A 202 -3.81 -13.11 17.91
N ASN A 203 -2.58 -12.57 17.91
CA ASN A 203 -2.07 -11.77 19.01
C ASN A 203 -2.80 -10.44 19.17
N LEU A 204 -3.27 -9.85 18.06
CA LEU A 204 -4.09 -8.64 18.06
C LEU A 204 -5.43 -8.89 18.75
N LEU A 205 -6.20 -9.86 18.30
CA LEU A 205 -7.52 -10.16 18.83
C LEU A 205 -7.46 -10.60 20.30
N LYS A 206 -6.42 -11.35 20.69
CA LYS A 206 -6.21 -11.70 22.09
C LYS A 206 -5.94 -10.49 22.99
N ARG A 207 -5.24 -9.46 22.47
CA ARG A 207 -4.94 -8.23 23.22
C ARG A 207 -6.07 -7.21 23.18
N CYS A 208 -6.87 -7.25 22.13
CA CYS A 208 -7.96 -6.31 21.85
C CYS A 208 -9.25 -7.10 21.59
N PRO A 209 -9.86 -7.73 22.62
CA PRO A 209 -10.97 -8.67 22.43
C PRO A 209 -12.27 -8.01 21.92
N LYS A 210 -12.36 -6.66 21.96
CA LYS A 210 -13.48 -5.90 21.40
C LYS A 210 -13.32 -5.59 19.91
N VAL A 211 -12.12 -5.75 19.36
CA VAL A 211 -11.81 -5.46 17.95
C VAL A 211 -12.28 -6.64 17.11
N LYS A 212 -12.98 -6.34 16.01
CA LYS A 212 -13.39 -7.33 15.02
C LYS A 212 -12.34 -7.48 13.92
N ALA A 213 -12.18 -8.70 13.43
CA ALA A 213 -11.41 -9.01 12.23
C ALA A 213 -12.32 -9.16 11.02
N TYR A 214 -12.11 -8.38 9.97
CA TYR A 214 -12.84 -8.48 8.71
C TYR A 214 -12.02 -9.35 7.76
N ILE A 215 -12.52 -10.57 7.52
CA ILE A 215 -11.84 -11.61 6.72
C ILE A 215 -12.86 -12.16 5.74
N HIS A 216 -12.47 -12.26 4.47
CA HIS A 216 -13.32 -12.91 3.48
C HIS A 216 -13.55 -14.40 3.86
N PRO A 217 -14.80 -14.92 3.77
CA PRO A 217 -15.14 -16.28 4.20
C PRO A 217 -14.23 -17.38 3.63
N ASN A 218 -13.89 -17.28 2.34
CA ASN A 218 -13.02 -18.27 1.67
C ASN A 218 -11.61 -18.38 2.27
N ASP A 219 -11.10 -17.34 2.94
CA ASP A 219 -9.77 -17.33 3.53
C ASP A 219 -9.79 -17.73 5.02
N ILE A 220 -10.95 -17.74 5.70
CA ILE A 220 -11.06 -18.08 7.13
C ILE A 220 -10.46 -19.45 7.46
N PRO A 221 -10.75 -20.55 6.74
CA PRO A 221 -10.18 -21.86 7.06
C PRO A 221 -8.65 -21.87 7.03
N PHE A 222 -8.06 -21.12 6.11
CA PHE A 222 -6.60 -21.01 5.95
C PHE A 222 -5.98 -20.14 7.04
N VAL A 223 -6.64 -19.04 7.42
CA VAL A 223 -6.22 -18.20 8.55
C VAL A 223 -6.20 -19.03 9.84
N LEU A 224 -7.26 -19.79 10.12
CA LEU A 224 -7.36 -20.66 11.31
C LEU A 224 -6.28 -21.75 11.29
N LYS A 225 -6.05 -22.39 10.13
CA LYS A 225 -5.00 -23.39 9.97
C LYS A 225 -3.59 -22.82 10.23
N GLY A 226 -3.29 -21.64 9.73
CA GLY A 226 -2.00 -20.95 9.94
C GLY A 226 -1.83 -20.42 11.37
N ASN A 227 -2.95 -20.21 12.08
CA ASN A 227 -2.99 -19.66 13.43
C ASN A 227 -3.75 -20.60 14.38
N PRO A 228 -3.16 -21.73 14.82
CA PRO A 228 -3.87 -22.77 15.59
C PRO A 228 -4.38 -22.34 16.97
N GLY A 229 -4.07 -21.12 17.43
CA GLY A 229 -4.67 -20.53 18.63
C GLY A 229 -5.98 -19.76 18.36
N MET A 230 -6.27 -19.45 17.10
CA MET A 230 -7.52 -18.83 16.68
C MET A 230 -8.61 -19.89 16.61
N ILE A 231 -9.80 -19.52 17.07
CA ILE A 231 -11.00 -20.35 17.05
C ILE A 231 -12.13 -19.55 16.42
N GLU A 232 -13.14 -20.23 15.87
CA GLU A 232 -14.26 -19.59 15.16
C GLU A 232 -15.07 -18.62 16.05
N SER A 233 -15.04 -18.78 17.36
CA SER A 233 -15.69 -17.87 18.32
C SER A 233 -14.92 -16.55 18.54
N MET A 234 -13.74 -16.38 17.94
CA MET A 234 -13.09 -15.08 17.88
C MET A 234 -13.94 -14.09 17.07
N PRO A 235 -13.84 -12.78 17.33
CA PRO A 235 -14.70 -11.77 16.71
C PRO A 235 -14.34 -11.55 15.21
N ILE A 236 -14.61 -12.54 14.37
CA ILE A 236 -14.48 -12.47 12.92
C ILE A 236 -15.82 -11.99 12.35
N ASP A 237 -15.80 -10.89 11.60
CA ASP A 237 -16.98 -10.31 10.96
C ASP A 237 -16.99 -10.65 9.48
N THR A 238 -18.11 -11.23 9.03
CA THR A 238 -18.36 -11.62 7.63
C THR A 238 -19.68 -11.05 7.11
N SER A 239 -20.34 -10.18 7.88
CA SER A 239 -21.68 -9.65 7.56
C SER A 239 -21.72 -8.96 6.20
N ASP A 240 -20.65 -8.24 5.84
CA ASP A 240 -20.51 -7.53 4.57
C ASP A 240 -20.51 -8.44 3.33
N TYR A 241 -20.07 -9.70 3.45
CA TYR A 241 -20.06 -10.64 2.32
C TYR A 241 -21.39 -11.34 2.14
N TYR A 242 -22.14 -11.56 3.22
CA TYR A 242 -23.47 -12.15 3.14
C TYR A 242 -24.50 -11.17 2.57
N LEU A 243 -24.38 -9.86 2.88
CA LEU A 243 -25.28 -8.83 2.36
C LEU A 243 -25.15 -8.63 0.85
N ASN A 244 -23.93 -8.66 0.31
CA ASN A 244 -23.69 -8.49 -1.14
C ASN A 244 -24.21 -9.67 -1.98
N ASN A 245 -24.26 -10.89 -1.43
CA ASN A 245 -24.84 -12.05 -2.12
C ASN A 245 -26.38 -11.96 -2.26
N TYR A 246 -27.08 -11.25 -1.37
CA TYR A 246 -28.53 -11.04 -1.51
C TYR A 246 -28.90 -10.03 -2.59
N CYS A 247 -28.05 -9.02 -2.84
CA CYS A 247 -28.30 -8.03 -3.89
C CYS A 247 -28.01 -8.55 -5.30
N LEU A 248 -27.12 -9.55 -5.46
CA LEU A 248 -26.82 -10.17 -6.74
C LEU A 248 -27.88 -11.18 -7.21
N ASN A 249 -28.71 -11.71 -6.30
CA ASN A 249 -29.74 -12.71 -6.63
C ASN A 249 -31.02 -12.14 -7.28
N ASN A 250 -31.11 -10.83 -7.51
CA ASN A 250 -32.28 -10.19 -8.10
C ASN A 250 -32.11 -9.77 -9.58
N ASN A 251 -30.97 -10.06 -10.21
CA ASN A 251 -30.79 -9.92 -11.65
C ASN A 251 -30.34 -11.27 -12.22
N ASP A 252 -31.27 -11.95 -12.88
CA ASP A 252 -31.10 -13.28 -13.47
C ASP A 252 -29.86 -13.37 -14.37
N ASN A 253 -28.84 -14.08 -13.88
CA ASN A 253 -28.16 -15.17 -14.59
C ASN A 253 -27.39 -16.02 -13.56
N VAL A 254 -28.01 -17.13 -13.21
CA VAL A 254 -27.59 -18.11 -12.20
C VAL A 254 -26.16 -18.61 -12.45
N ILE A 255 -25.24 -18.33 -11.51
CA ILE A 255 -24.13 -19.23 -11.20
C ILE A 255 -24.36 -19.72 -9.77
N ASN A 256 -25.05 -20.86 -9.67
CA ASN A 256 -25.16 -21.60 -8.42
C ASN A 256 -23.76 -22.05 -7.98
N TYR A 257 -23.26 -21.52 -6.87
CA TYR A 257 -22.19 -22.16 -6.11
C TYR A 257 -22.75 -23.41 -5.43
N ASN A 258 -22.91 -24.49 -6.21
CA ASN A 258 -23.08 -25.81 -5.63
C ASN A 258 -21.74 -26.21 -4.98
N ILE A 259 -21.81 -26.43 -3.67
CA ILE A 259 -20.79 -27.12 -2.89
C ILE A 259 -20.61 -28.50 -3.53
N ILE A 260 -19.53 -28.69 -4.28
CA ILE A 260 -19.16 -30.00 -4.84
C ILE A 260 -17.97 -30.54 -4.06
N ASN A 261 -18.24 -31.65 -3.36
CA ASN A 261 -17.23 -32.53 -2.78
C ASN A 261 -16.24 -32.98 -3.86
N TYR A 262 -14.95 -32.75 -3.63
CA TYR A 262 -13.89 -33.27 -4.48
C TYR A 262 -13.76 -34.79 -4.30
N ASN A 263 -14.05 -35.55 -5.36
CA ASN A 263 -13.48 -36.87 -5.59
C ASN A 263 -12.44 -36.72 -6.70
N ILE A 264 -11.19 -37.04 -6.35
CA ILE A 264 -10.03 -37.00 -7.25
C ILE A 264 -10.09 -38.23 -8.15
N ASN A 265 -10.09 -38.02 -9.47
CA ASN A 265 -9.44 -38.95 -10.39
C ASN A 265 -8.74 -38.15 -11.49
N ASN A 266 -7.47 -38.50 -11.67
CA ASN A 266 -6.56 -37.99 -12.68
C ASN A 266 -7.10 -38.33 -14.08
N ASP A 267 -6.83 -37.46 -15.06
CA ASP A 267 -6.10 -37.86 -16.27
C ASP A 267 -5.65 -36.62 -17.06
N TYR A 268 -4.35 -36.58 -17.31
CA TYR A 268 -3.66 -35.65 -18.21
C TYR A 268 -3.73 -36.19 -19.64
N SER A 269 -3.96 -35.32 -20.64
CA SER A 269 -3.34 -35.50 -21.97
C SER A 269 -3.26 -34.20 -22.77
N ASP A 270 -2.18 -34.15 -23.55
CA ASP A 270 -1.53 -33.05 -24.28
C ASP A 270 -2.26 -32.42 -25.48
N LYS A 271 -1.69 -31.27 -25.93
CA LYS A 271 -1.35 -30.81 -27.32
C LYS A 271 -1.79 -29.35 -27.57
N SER A 272 -0.89 -28.38 -27.77
CA SER A 272 0.05 -28.05 -28.88
C SER A 272 -0.55 -27.15 -29.98
N ASP A 273 0.26 -26.17 -30.39
CA ASP A 273 0.38 -25.51 -31.71
C ASP A 273 -0.16 -24.07 -31.94
N ASN A 274 0.81 -23.14 -31.96
CA ASN A 274 1.31 -22.26 -33.05
C ASN A 274 0.48 -21.18 -33.79
N SER A 275 1.25 -20.13 -34.17
CA SER A 275 1.11 -19.09 -35.23
C SER A 275 0.16 -17.91 -34.95
N ASP A 276 0.33 -16.69 -35.47
CA ASP A 276 1.40 -15.82 -36.02
C ASP A 276 0.72 -14.43 -36.21
N ASP A 277 1.47 -13.41 -36.63
CA ASP A 277 1.05 -12.15 -37.28
C ASP A 277 0.92 -10.82 -36.47
N GLU A 278 2.02 -10.05 -36.58
CA GLU A 278 2.20 -8.69 -37.16
C GLU A 278 1.27 -7.49 -36.82
N ASP A 279 1.98 -6.42 -36.39
CA ASP A 279 1.87 -4.99 -36.69
C ASP A 279 0.51 -4.25 -36.66
N ASN A 280 0.44 -3.20 -35.82
CA ASN A 280 -0.03 -1.88 -36.27
C ASN A 280 0.33 -0.74 -35.29
N ASN A 281 1.06 0.24 -35.84
CA ASN A 281 1.42 1.54 -35.24
C ASN A 281 0.19 2.45 -35.04
N ILE A 282 0.06 3.07 -33.87
CA ILE A 282 -0.79 4.27 -33.71
C ILE A 282 -0.05 5.34 -32.89
N ASN A 283 0.28 6.43 -33.59
CA ASN A 283 0.68 7.73 -33.06
C ASN A 283 -0.51 8.38 -32.35
N ILE A 284 -0.34 8.88 -31.12
CA ILE A 284 -1.26 9.89 -30.55
C ILE A 284 -0.48 11.07 -29.99
N ASN A 285 -0.89 12.21 -30.51
CA ASN A 285 -0.37 13.56 -30.39
C ASN A 285 -0.75 14.16 -29.04
N ILE A 286 0.23 14.73 -28.33
CA ILE A 286 0.04 15.47 -27.08
C ILE A 286 -0.30 16.91 -27.45
N ASN A 287 -1.45 17.44 -27.01
CA ASN A 287 -1.60 18.87 -26.66
C ASN A 287 -2.93 19.19 -25.94
N ASN A 288 -2.76 19.91 -24.82
CA ASN A 288 -3.65 20.91 -24.20
C ASN A 288 -4.85 20.48 -23.33
N SER A 289 -4.50 20.17 -22.08
CA SER A 289 -4.90 20.85 -20.83
C SER A 289 -6.09 21.83 -20.77
N SER A 290 -6.81 21.72 -19.65
CA SER A 290 -7.52 22.79 -18.90
C SER A 290 -9.01 22.99 -19.16
N SER A 291 -9.84 21.95 -18.99
CA SER A 291 -11.29 22.13 -18.75
C SER A 291 -12.01 20.98 -18.01
N HIS A 292 -11.32 19.94 -17.53
CA HIS A 292 -11.98 18.74 -16.99
C HIS A 292 -12.21 18.69 -15.48
N LEU A 293 -11.89 19.74 -14.72
CA LEU A 293 -12.04 19.74 -13.26
C LEU A 293 -13.42 20.21 -12.74
N LEU A 294 -14.41 20.48 -13.60
CA LEU A 294 -15.73 20.97 -13.17
C LEU A 294 -16.94 20.10 -13.52
N ASN A 295 -16.78 18.90 -14.09
CA ASN A 295 -17.91 18.02 -14.46
C ASN A 295 -18.08 16.78 -13.57
N LEU A 296 -17.57 16.80 -12.33
CA LEU A 296 -17.54 15.63 -11.43
C LEU A 296 -18.84 15.36 -10.65
N LEU A 297 -19.98 15.92 -11.05
CA LEU A 297 -21.25 15.79 -10.30
C LEU A 297 -22.36 15.03 -11.04
N SER A 298 -22.08 14.32 -12.13
CA SER A 298 -23.14 13.57 -12.83
C SER A 298 -22.61 12.37 -13.62
N LEU A 299 -22.35 11.25 -12.95
CA LEU A 299 -22.29 9.95 -13.61
C LEU A 299 -23.19 8.95 -12.87
N PRO A 300 -24.31 8.51 -13.49
CA PRO A 300 -25.15 7.46 -12.97
C PRO A 300 -24.61 6.10 -13.44
N HIS A 301 -23.83 5.40 -12.60
CA HIS A 301 -23.77 3.93 -12.61
C HIS A 301 -23.03 3.24 -11.43
N LEU A 302 -22.67 3.95 -10.36
CA LEU A 302 -22.00 3.35 -9.19
C LEU A 302 -22.95 2.62 -8.21
N SER A 303 -23.93 1.87 -8.72
CA SER A 303 -24.89 1.14 -7.87
C SER A 303 -24.42 -0.29 -7.60
N SER A 304 -23.36 -0.48 -6.82
CA SER A 304 -23.10 -1.79 -6.16
C SER A 304 -22.16 -1.77 -4.96
N HIS A 305 -21.60 -0.64 -4.55
CA HIS A 305 -20.78 -0.58 -3.34
C HIS A 305 -21.62 -0.10 -2.16
N LEU A 306 -22.38 -1.03 -1.57
CA LEU A 306 -23.01 -0.78 -0.28
C LEU A 306 -21.93 -0.46 0.77
N PRO A 307 -22.15 0.56 1.62
CA PRO A 307 -21.27 0.83 2.75
C PRO A 307 -21.14 -0.43 3.62
N SER A 308 -19.90 -0.81 3.94
CA SER A 308 -19.61 -1.92 4.83
C SER A 308 -20.04 -1.60 6.28
N HIS A 309 -20.28 -2.65 7.06
CA HIS A 309 -20.49 -2.57 8.51
C HIS A 309 -19.35 -1.81 9.19
N LEU A 310 -18.13 -1.91 8.65
CA LEU A 310 -17.00 -1.13 9.13
C LEU A 310 -17.21 0.40 9.04
N SER A 311 -17.96 0.90 8.06
CA SER A 311 -18.28 2.33 7.94
C SER A 311 -19.03 2.85 9.17
N SER A 312 -19.87 2.01 9.81
CA SER A 312 -20.54 2.38 11.06
C SER A 312 -19.55 2.62 12.21
N HIS A 313 -18.41 1.95 12.20
CA HIS A 313 -17.36 2.11 13.19
C HIS A 313 -16.45 3.31 12.91
N LEU A 314 -16.20 3.63 11.64
CA LEU A 314 -15.37 4.75 11.18
C LEU A 314 -16.11 6.12 11.13
N GLN A 315 -17.35 6.19 11.63
CA GLN A 315 -18.25 7.35 11.56
C GLN A 315 -18.58 7.83 10.13
N SER A 316 -19.67 8.59 9.99
CA SER A 316 -20.40 8.77 8.72
C SER A 316 -19.65 9.44 7.56
N HIS A 317 -18.47 10.02 7.79
CA HIS A 317 -17.72 10.72 6.73
C HIS A 317 -16.67 9.84 6.04
N LEU A 318 -16.26 8.72 6.64
CA LEU A 318 -15.42 7.72 5.98
C LEU A 318 -16.28 6.53 5.54
N GLN A 319 -16.52 6.44 4.24
CA GLN A 319 -17.23 5.31 3.64
C GLN A 319 -16.22 4.25 3.25
N SER A 320 -16.53 3.00 3.59
CA SER A 320 -15.69 1.85 3.27
C SER A 320 -16.50 0.77 2.56
N SER A 321 -15.94 0.16 1.53
CA SER A 321 -16.52 -1.02 0.88
C SER A 321 -15.47 -2.10 0.69
N PHE A 322 -15.85 -3.35 0.90
CA PHE A 322 -15.00 -4.50 0.61
C PHE A 322 -15.21 -4.95 -0.83
N LEU A 323 -14.11 -5.26 -1.50
CA LEU A 323 -14.11 -5.81 -2.84
C LEU A 323 -13.45 -7.18 -2.79
N HIS A 324 -14.19 -8.23 -3.11
CA HIS A 324 -13.58 -9.54 -3.33
C HIS A 324 -12.70 -9.47 -4.58
N MET A 325 -11.51 -10.04 -4.54
CA MET A 325 -10.48 -9.94 -5.57
C MET A 325 -9.70 -11.26 -5.69
N PRO A 326 -10.36 -12.39 -6.04
CA PRO A 326 -9.73 -13.69 -6.05
C PRO A 326 -8.66 -13.76 -7.14
N GLY A 327 -7.67 -14.63 -6.92
CA GLY A 327 -6.60 -14.88 -7.86
C GLY A 327 -5.30 -15.21 -7.16
N HIS A 328 -4.88 -14.37 -6.22
CA HIS A 328 -3.71 -14.66 -5.38
C HIS A 328 -4.05 -15.71 -4.30
N THR A 329 -5.18 -15.51 -3.63
CA THR A 329 -5.88 -16.50 -2.80
C THR A 329 -7.37 -16.53 -3.18
N GLN A 330 -8.11 -17.54 -2.71
CA GLN A 330 -9.55 -17.67 -2.99
C GLN A 330 -10.39 -16.59 -2.31
N GLY A 331 -9.95 -16.11 -1.15
CA GLY A 331 -10.56 -15.04 -0.37
C GLY A 331 -9.80 -13.73 -0.40
N SER A 332 -8.86 -13.54 -1.34
CA SER A 332 -8.19 -12.27 -1.53
C SER A 332 -9.22 -11.15 -1.66
N GLN A 333 -9.02 -10.08 -0.90
CA GLN A 333 -9.93 -8.96 -0.86
C GLN A 333 -9.20 -7.62 -0.72
N SER A 334 -9.88 -6.58 -1.14
CA SER A 334 -9.45 -5.20 -1.03
C SER A 334 -10.47 -4.39 -0.24
N ILE A 335 -10.02 -3.28 0.34
CA ILE A 335 -10.91 -2.29 0.94
C ILE A 335 -10.76 -0.96 0.22
N LEU A 336 -11.89 -0.39 -0.20
CA LEU A 336 -11.99 0.92 -0.82
C LEU A 336 -12.53 1.92 0.21
N ILE A 337 -11.80 3.00 0.43
CA ILE A 337 -12.19 4.10 1.31
C ILE A 337 -12.51 5.33 0.48
N ASN A 338 -13.66 5.94 0.74
CA ASN A 338 -14.18 7.15 0.09
C ASN A 338 -14.08 7.09 -1.44
N GLU A 339 -14.32 5.92 -2.02
CA GLU A 339 -14.26 5.67 -3.47
C GLU A 339 -12.94 6.10 -4.14
N SER A 340 -11.87 6.29 -3.36
CA SER A 340 -10.64 6.96 -3.81
C SER A 340 -9.35 6.30 -3.34
N ARG A 341 -9.36 5.56 -2.23
CA ARG A 341 -8.19 4.82 -1.70
C ARG A 341 -8.48 3.35 -1.64
N LEU A 342 -7.78 2.55 -2.45
CA LEU A 342 -7.94 1.10 -2.53
C LEU A 342 -6.72 0.41 -1.94
N PHE A 343 -6.93 -0.45 -0.94
CA PHE A 343 -5.87 -1.28 -0.36
C PHE A 343 -6.00 -2.69 -0.91
N THR A 344 -5.03 -3.13 -1.69
CA THR A 344 -5.18 -4.27 -2.60
C THR A 344 -4.58 -5.57 -2.10
N GLY A 345 -3.84 -5.53 -0.98
CA GLY A 345 -2.99 -6.62 -0.55
C GLY A 345 -2.12 -7.09 -1.73
N ASP A 346 -2.14 -8.39 -1.96
CA ASP A 346 -1.30 -9.02 -2.98
C ASP A 346 -2.02 -9.23 -4.30
N THR A 347 -3.27 -8.77 -4.44
CA THR A 347 -3.97 -8.89 -5.74
C THR A 347 -3.28 -8.02 -6.78
N LEU A 348 -3.05 -6.75 -6.45
CA LEU A 348 -2.44 -5.77 -7.33
C LEU A 348 -1.36 -5.00 -6.57
N MET A 349 -0.18 -4.91 -7.18
CA MET A 349 0.97 -4.18 -6.67
C MET A 349 1.52 -3.23 -7.74
N CYS A 350 2.46 -2.36 -7.37
CA CYS A 350 3.03 -1.39 -8.31
C CYS A 350 3.80 -2.11 -9.43
N GLY A 351 3.20 -2.18 -10.62
CA GLY A 351 3.76 -2.83 -11.82
C GLY A 351 3.68 -4.36 -11.82
N CYS A 352 3.01 -4.99 -10.86
CA CYS A 352 2.92 -6.45 -10.79
C CYS A 352 1.68 -6.93 -10.01
N VAL A 353 1.50 -8.24 -9.94
CA VAL A 353 0.43 -8.92 -9.19
C VAL A 353 1.02 -10.00 -8.31
N GLY A 354 0.24 -10.46 -7.33
CA GLY A 354 0.63 -11.55 -6.45
C GLY A 354 0.88 -12.84 -7.21
N ARG A 355 1.76 -13.66 -6.65
CA ARG A 355 2.08 -14.98 -7.20
C ARG A 355 0.83 -15.88 -7.20
N LEU A 356 0.80 -16.83 -8.13
CA LEU A 356 -0.38 -17.68 -8.37
C LEU A 356 -0.08 -19.17 -8.18
N ASP A 357 1.14 -19.50 -7.80
CA ASP A 357 1.68 -20.86 -7.72
C ASP A 357 1.61 -21.46 -6.30
N LEU A 358 1.11 -20.72 -5.32
CA LEU A 358 0.81 -21.20 -3.97
C LEU A 358 -0.64 -21.71 -3.87
N PRO A 359 -0.96 -22.53 -2.85
CA PRO A 359 -2.33 -23.00 -2.63
C PRO A 359 -3.35 -21.84 -2.60
N GLY A 360 -4.43 -21.99 -3.38
CA GLY A 360 -5.46 -20.96 -3.52
C GLY A 360 -5.21 -19.95 -4.65
N GLY A 361 -4.01 -19.97 -5.27
CA GLY A 361 -3.71 -19.19 -6.45
C GLY A 361 -4.45 -19.69 -7.70
N ASN A 362 -4.97 -18.76 -8.52
CA ASN A 362 -5.76 -19.05 -9.70
C ASN A 362 -5.59 -17.96 -10.77
N LEU A 363 -4.95 -18.33 -11.90
CA LEU A 363 -4.71 -17.41 -13.02
C LEU A 363 -5.99 -16.91 -13.69
N LYS A 364 -7.02 -17.77 -13.81
CA LYS A 364 -8.27 -17.40 -14.45
C LYS A 364 -9.01 -16.36 -13.61
N GLU A 365 -9.08 -16.57 -12.30
CA GLU A 365 -9.68 -15.60 -11.38
C GLU A 365 -8.91 -14.30 -11.32
N MET A 366 -7.56 -14.35 -11.25
CA MET A 366 -6.73 -13.14 -11.29
C MET A 366 -7.00 -12.32 -12.56
N LYS A 367 -7.11 -12.95 -13.73
CA LYS A 367 -7.42 -12.25 -14.99
C LYS A 367 -8.79 -11.58 -14.95
N ILE A 368 -9.81 -12.27 -14.45
CA ILE A 368 -11.17 -11.72 -14.28
C ILE A 368 -11.14 -10.54 -13.30
N THR A 369 -10.43 -10.68 -12.18
CA THR A 369 -10.23 -9.63 -11.18
C THR A 369 -9.59 -8.38 -11.79
N LEU A 370 -8.47 -8.52 -12.52
CA LEU A 370 -7.76 -7.40 -13.14
C LEU A 370 -8.55 -6.74 -14.27
N LYS A 371 -9.31 -7.53 -15.03
CA LYS A 371 -10.04 -7.04 -16.20
C LYS A 371 -11.39 -6.44 -15.82
N ASP A 372 -12.19 -7.18 -15.08
CA ASP A 372 -13.62 -6.86 -14.90
C ASP A 372 -13.85 -6.15 -13.57
N ARG A 373 -13.09 -6.46 -12.50
CA ARG A 373 -13.28 -5.81 -11.19
C ARG A 373 -12.47 -4.53 -11.05
N LEU A 374 -11.19 -4.59 -11.39
CA LEU A 374 -10.28 -3.42 -11.32
C LEU A 374 -10.33 -2.57 -12.60
N GLY A 375 -10.71 -3.16 -13.74
CA GLY A 375 -10.82 -2.43 -15.00
C GLY A 375 -11.93 -1.38 -15.01
N ASP A 376 -13.01 -1.61 -14.27
CA ASP A 376 -14.17 -0.72 -14.18
C ASP A 376 -13.95 0.46 -13.20
N LEU A 377 -12.85 0.46 -12.46
CA LEU A 377 -12.53 1.49 -11.48
C LEU A 377 -11.97 2.77 -12.12
N ASN A 378 -12.21 3.90 -11.44
CA ASN A 378 -11.72 5.22 -11.87
C ASN A 378 -10.18 5.31 -11.77
N ASP A 379 -9.54 5.90 -12.78
CA ASP A 379 -8.08 6.05 -12.87
C ASP A 379 -7.42 6.81 -11.73
N ASN A 380 -8.18 7.69 -11.07
CA ASN A 380 -7.70 8.50 -9.96
C ASN A 380 -7.69 7.74 -8.63
N ILE A 381 -8.25 6.52 -8.58
CA ILE A 381 -8.20 5.71 -7.36
C ILE A 381 -6.75 5.35 -7.07
N VAL A 382 -6.29 5.77 -5.89
CA VAL A 382 -4.95 5.52 -5.37
C VAL A 382 -4.92 4.12 -4.78
N ILE A 383 -3.93 3.34 -5.18
CA ILE A 383 -3.70 1.97 -4.72
C ILE A 383 -2.60 1.96 -3.67
N TYR A 384 -2.88 1.25 -2.57
CA TYR A 384 -1.95 0.91 -1.50
C TYR A 384 -1.72 -0.62 -1.48
N PRO A 385 -0.57 -1.10 -1.99
CA PRO A 385 -0.33 -2.53 -2.19
C PRO A 385 0.14 -3.26 -0.92
N GLY A 386 0.10 -4.59 -0.92
CA GLY A 386 0.63 -5.43 0.17
C GLY A 386 2.16 -5.41 0.29
N HIS A 387 2.87 -5.18 -0.81
CA HIS A 387 4.33 -5.11 -0.83
C HIS A 387 4.89 -3.94 -1.64
N ASN A 388 6.08 -3.48 -1.26
CA ASN A 388 6.83 -2.43 -1.92
C ASN A 388 7.81 -2.98 -2.98
N TYR A 389 7.33 -3.79 -3.92
CA TYR A 389 8.18 -4.32 -5.00
C TYR A 389 8.50 -3.27 -6.07
N GLY A 390 7.51 -2.44 -6.45
CA GLY A 390 7.68 -1.33 -7.41
C GLY A 390 7.37 0.06 -6.85
N GLY A 391 6.98 0.16 -5.58
CA GLY A 391 6.54 1.39 -4.93
C GLY A 391 5.54 1.13 -3.80
N ASP A 392 5.37 2.10 -2.91
CA ASP A 392 4.44 2.04 -1.77
C ASP A 392 3.05 2.61 -2.07
N TRP A 393 2.83 3.06 -3.32
CA TRP A 393 1.54 3.47 -3.85
C TRP A 393 1.57 3.54 -5.39
N THR A 394 0.40 3.46 -6.01
CA THR A 394 0.18 3.71 -7.45
C THR A 394 -1.26 4.19 -7.67
N THR A 395 -1.76 4.25 -8.91
CA THR A 395 -3.19 4.46 -9.20
C THR A 395 -3.70 3.45 -10.22
N ILE A 396 -5.02 3.27 -10.29
CA ILE A 396 -5.65 2.42 -11.31
C ILE A 396 -5.19 2.85 -12.71
N GLY A 397 -5.13 4.16 -12.98
CA GLY A 397 -4.69 4.69 -14.27
C GLY A 397 -3.22 4.36 -14.60
N ILE A 398 -2.32 4.49 -13.63
CA ILE A 398 -0.91 4.14 -13.81
C ILE A 398 -0.75 2.65 -14.15
N GLU A 399 -1.44 1.76 -13.42
CA GLU A 399 -1.32 0.32 -13.64
C GLU A 399 -2.05 -0.13 -14.92
N ARG A 400 -3.10 0.58 -15.34
CA ARG A 400 -3.74 0.38 -16.65
C ARG A 400 -2.84 0.80 -17.80
N GLU A 401 -2.15 1.95 -17.69
CA GLU A 401 -1.19 2.41 -18.70
C GLU A 401 -0.04 1.41 -18.87
N LYS A 402 0.39 0.77 -17.77
CA LYS A 402 1.39 -0.32 -17.80
C LYS A 402 0.85 -1.65 -18.37
N GLY A 403 -0.46 -1.75 -18.61
CA GLY A 403 -1.12 -2.96 -19.13
C GLY A 403 -1.34 -4.07 -18.09
N ILE A 404 -1.28 -3.75 -16.80
CA ILE A 404 -1.55 -4.70 -15.70
C ILE A 404 -3.06 -4.87 -15.49
N ILE A 405 -3.82 -3.78 -15.61
CA ILE A 405 -5.28 -3.73 -15.43
C ILE A 405 -5.99 -3.66 -16.79
N GLY A 406 -7.17 -4.26 -16.89
CA GLY A 406 -8.02 -4.20 -18.08
C GLY A 406 -7.68 -5.28 -19.10
N ASN A 407 -7.78 -4.96 -20.39
CA ASN A 407 -7.40 -5.88 -21.46
C ASN A 407 -5.88 -6.03 -21.48
N ILE A 408 -5.38 -7.03 -20.74
CA ILE A 408 -3.97 -7.41 -20.68
C ILE A 408 -3.51 -7.67 -22.11
N LYS A 409 -2.75 -6.72 -22.69
CA LYS A 409 -2.10 -6.92 -23.98
C LYS A 409 -1.14 -8.09 -23.80
N ARG A 410 -1.31 -9.16 -24.57
CA ARG A 410 -0.29 -10.22 -24.66
C ARG A 410 1.01 -9.51 -25.08
N ARG A 411 2.02 -9.56 -24.22
CA ARG A 411 3.39 -9.17 -24.57
C ARG A 411 4.07 -10.33 -25.25
#